data_AF-A0A7Z8ZDT9-F1
#
_entry.id   AF-A0A7Z8ZDT9-F1
#
_cell.length_a   1.000
_cell.length_b   1.000
_cell.length_c   1.000
_cell.angle_alpha   90.00
_cell.angle_beta   90.00
_cell.angle_gamma   90.00
#
_symmetry.space_group_name_H-M   'P 1'
#
loop_
_entity.id
_entity.type
_entity.pdbx_description
1 polymer ?
#
loop_
_entity_poly.entity_id
_entity_poly.type
_entity_poly.pdbx_seq_one_letter_code
_entity_poly.pdbx_strand_id
1 'polypeptide(L)'
;MQKALEFAKKDGNTLVVVTADHAHSSQIIPADSKAPGLTQALTTKDGAVMVMSYGNSEGESMEHTGTQLRIAAYGPHAGNVVGLTDQTDLFYTMKDALGLK
;
A
#
# COMPACT_ATOMS: atom_id res chain seq x y z
N MET A 1 -3.07 7.16 -9.28
CA MET A 1 -1.86 7.89 -8.83
C MET A 1 -1.34 8.86 -9.89
N GLN A 2 -1.05 8.42 -11.13
CA GLN A 2 -0.47 9.28 -12.18
C GLN A 2 -1.25 10.59 -12.42
N LYS A 3 -2.58 10.52 -12.57
CA LYS A 3 -3.44 11.70 -12.75
C LYS A 3 -3.44 12.66 -11.57
N ALA A 4 -3.45 12.14 -10.35
CA ALA A 4 -3.39 12.96 -9.14
C ALA A 4 -2.05 13.71 -9.03
N LEU A 5 -0.92 13.05 -9.34
CA LEU A 5 0.38 13.70 -9.36
C LEU A 5 0.54 14.72 -10.50
N GLU A 6 0.02 14.44 -11.70
CA GLU A 6 0.00 15.40 -12.82
C GLU A 6 -0.72 16.68 -12.41
N PHE A 7 -1.90 16.55 -11.79
CA PHE A 7 -2.65 17.67 -11.26
C PHE A 7 -1.86 18.40 -10.16
N ALA A 8 -1.38 17.68 -9.15
CA ALA A 8 -0.69 18.29 -8.01
C ALA A 8 0.59 19.05 -8.40
N LYS A 9 1.32 18.56 -9.41
CA LYS A 9 2.48 19.27 -9.98
C LYS A 9 2.10 20.56 -10.68
N LYS A 10 0.94 20.59 -11.35
CA LYS A 10 0.44 21.79 -12.04
C LYS A 10 -0.13 22.81 -11.07
N ASP A 11 -0.84 22.35 -10.04
CA ASP A 11 -1.52 23.19 -9.05
C ASP A 11 -0.56 23.78 -8.01
N GLY A 12 0.43 23.00 -7.57
CA GLY A 12 1.46 23.44 -6.62
C GLY A 12 1.03 23.50 -5.15
N ASN A 13 -0.28 23.48 -4.85
CA ASN A 13 -0.83 23.56 -3.49
C ASN A 13 -1.62 22.30 -3.09
N THR A 14 -1.45 21.21 -3.83
CA THR A 14 -2.17 19.95 -3.61
C THR A 14 -1.31 18.95 -2.84
N LEU A 15 -1.84 18.44 -1.72
CA LEU A 15 -1.32 17.27 -1.02
C LEU A 15 -1.92 15.99 -1.64
N VAL A 16 -1.06 15.07 -2.09
CA VAL A 16 -1.44 13.72 -2.54
C VAL A 16 -0.88 12.70 -1.55
N VAL A 17 -1.75 11.86 -0.99
CA VAL A 17 -1.37 10.75 -0.09
C VAL A 17 -1.79 9.42 -0.72
N VAL A 18 -0.92 8.41 -0.62
CA VAL A 18 -1.17 7.02 -1.04
C VAL A 18 -0.79 6.09 0.09
N THR A 19 -1.75 5.27 0.52
CA THR A 19 -1.59 4.25 1.57
C THR A 19 -2.61 3.15 1.34
N ALA A 20 -2.59 2.11 2.18
CA ALA A 20 -3.68 1.17 2.39
C ALA A 20 -4.27 1.34 3.80
N ASP A 21 -5.42 0.73 4.06
CA ASP A 21 -6.05 0.65 5.37
C ASP A 21 -5.47 -0.47 6.23
N HIS A 22 -5.12 -1.61 5.64
CA HIS A 22 -4.39 -2.71 6.30
C HIS A 22 -3.57 -3.55 5.31
N ALA A 23 -2.73 -4.45 5.84
CA ALA A 23 -2.01 -5.43 5.04
C ALA A 23 -2.90 -6.64 4.73
N HIS A 24 -2.40 -7.54 3.86
CA HIS A 24 -3.18 -8.69 3.39
C HIS A 24 -2.32 -9.95 3.24
N SER A 25 -2.89 -10.98 2.63
CA SER A 25 -2.45 -12.38 2.69
C SER A 25 -1.49 -12.77 1.58
N SER A 26 -1.45 -12.02 0.48
CA SER A 26 -0.67 -12.39 -0.69
C SER A 26 0.83 -12.29 -0.42
N GLN A 27 1.56 -13.36 -0.72
CA GLN A 27 3.01 -13.43 -0.56
C GLN A 27 3.67 -13.83 -1.87
N ILE A 28 4.77 -13.17 -2.24
CA ILE A 28 5.64 -13.64 -3.32
C ILE A 28 6.59 -14.68 -2.72
N ILE A 29 6.61 -15.89 -3.28
CA ILE A 29 7.43 -17.01 -2.82
C ILE A 29 8.36 -17.55 -3.93
N PRO A 30 9.44 -18.27 -3.61
CA PRO A 30 10.27 -18.95 -4.62
C PRO A 30 9.46 -19.87 -5.53
N ALA A 31 9.85 -19.98 -6.80
CA ALA A 31 9.04 -20.62 -7.84
C ALA A 31 8.78 -22.13 -7.63
N ASP A 32 9.68 -22.80 -6.93
CA ASP A 32 9.64 -24.23 -6.61
C ASP A 32 9.05 -24.55 -5.22
N SER A 33 8.55 -23.52 -4.52
CA SER A 33 8.00 -23.67 -3.18
C SER A 33 6.76 -24.57 -3.18
N LYS A 34 6.72 -25.50 -2.22
CA LYS A 34 5.53 -26.30 -1.91
C LYS A 34 4.81 -25.69 -0.71
N ALA A 35 3.90 -24.77 -0.98
CA ALA A 35 3.12 -24.12 0.08
C ALA A 35 1.84 -24.92 0.38
N PRO A 36 1.37 -24.95 1.64
CA PRO A 36 0.14 -25.65 2.02
C PRO A 36 -1.15 -24.93 1.60
N GLY A 37 -1.06 -23.62 1.29
CA GLY A 37 -2.20 -22.80 0.86
C GLY A 37 -2.41 -22.78 -0.65
N LEU A 38 -3.18 -21.80 -1.13
CA LEU A 38 -3.43 -21.57 -2.55
C LEU A 38 -2.21 -20.91 -3.20
N THR A 39 -1.79 -21.38 -4.38
CA THR A 39 -0.66 -20.81 -5.11
C THR A 39 -0.95 -20.63 -6.59
N GLN A 40 -0.36 -19.60 -7.20
CA GLN A 40 -0.42 -19.40 -8.64
C GLN A 40 0.92 -18.89 -9.19
N ALA A 41 1.38 -19.49 -10.29
CA ALA A 41 2.52 -19.01 -11.05
C ALA A 41 2.06 -18.01 -12.13
N LEU A 42 2.79 -16.90 -12.27
CA LEU A 42 2.54 -15.87 -13.28
C LEU A 42 3.83 -15.55 -14.03
N THR A 43 3.69 -15.31 -15.33
CA THR A 43 4.77 -14.74 -16.14
C THR A 43 4.80 -13.23 -15.91
N THR A 44 5.89 -12.73 -15.36
CA THR A 44 6.11 -11.29 -15.13
C THR A 44 6.42 -10.56 -16.44
N LYS A 45 6.45 -9.21 -16.37
CA LYS A 45 6.86 -8.38 -17.49
C LYS A 45 8.30 -8.66 -17.97
N ASP A 46 9.15 -9.15 -17.08
CA ASP A 46 10.54 -9.51 -17.39
C ASP A 46 10.65 -10.91 -18.04
N GLY A 47 9.53 -11.58 -18.31
CA GLY A 47 9.50 -12.94 -18.84
C GLY A 47 9.85 -14.03 -17.83
N ALA A 48 10.16 -13.66 -16.58
CA ALA A 48 10.45 -14.58 -15.49
C ALA A 48 9.18 -15.02 -14.75
N VAL A 49 9.21 -16.20 -14.12
CA VAL A 49 8.10 -16.71 -13.29
C VAL A 49 8.14 -16.08 -11.90
N MET A 50 6.99 -15.58 -11.46
CA MET A 50 6.72 -15.18 -10.07
C MET A 50 5.59 -16.06 -9.53
N VAL A 51 5.75 -16.58 -8.32
CA VAL A 51 4.71 -17.39 -7.66
C VAL A 51 4.10 -16.59 -6.52
N MET A 52 2.77 -16.51 -6.50
CA MET A 52 2.00 -15.93 -5.41
C MET A 52 1.41 -17.03 -4.52
N SER A 53 1.34 -16.78 -3.21
CA SER A 53 0.76 -17.67 -2.21
C SER A 53 -0.29 -16.96 -1.36
N TYR A 54 -1.34 -17.70 -0.99
CA TYR A 54 -2.38 -17.30 -0.06
C TYR A 54 -2.60 -18.47 0.92
N GLY A 55 -2.17 -18.31 2.17
CA GLY A 55 -2.10 -19.43 3.13
C GLY A 55 -2.49 -19.07 4.56
N ASN A 56 -3.38 -18.08 4.74
CA ASN A 56 -3.83 -17.65 6.07
C ASN A 56 -5.30 -17.97 6.40
N SER A 57 -5.96 -18.79 5.56
CA SER A 57 -7.33 -19.25 5.77
C SER A 57 -7.53 -20.62 5.12
N GLU A 58 -8.36 -21.46 5.73
CA GLU A 58 -8.85 -22.72 5.15
C GLU A 58 -10.21 -22.55 4.45
N GLY A 59 -10.84 -21.38 4.59
CA GLY A 59 -12.10 -21.04 3.92
C GLY A 59 -11.89 -20.45 2.52
N GLU A 60 -12.98 -20.02 1.90
CA GLU A 60 -12.96 -19.43 0.55
C GLU A 60 -12.47 -17.96 0.53
N SER A 61 -12.36 -17.32 1.69
CA SER A 61 -11.87 -15.96 1.85
C SER A 61 -10.52 -15.96 2.56
N MET A 62 -9.55 -15.27 1.98
CA MET A 62 -8.25 -15.06 2.61
C MET A 62 -8.31 -13.79 3.46
N GLU A 63 -7.62 -13.78 4.59
CA GLU A 63 -7.83 -12.76 5.63
C GLU A 63 -6.83 -11.60 5.56
N HIS A 64 -7.14 -10.51 6.26
CA HIS A 64 -6.23 -9.40 6.50
C HIS A 64 -5.04 -9.83 7.38
N THR A 65 -3.97 -9.02 7.38
CA THR A 65 -2.83 -9.20 8.29
C THR A 65 -2.47 -7.89 9.00
N GLY A 66 -1.86 -8.00 10.19
CA GLY A 66 -1.56 -6.86 11.07
C GLY A 66 -0.21 -6.19 10.83
N THR A 67 0.42 -6.42 9.68
CA THR A 67 1.76 -5.85 9.39
C THR A 67 1.65 -4.35 9.14
N GLN A 68 2.58 -3.56 9.68
CA GLN A 68 2.71 -2.15 9.31
C GLN A 68 2.94 -2.00 7.80
N LEU A 69 2.35 -0.96 7.19
CA LEU A 69 2.37 -0.78 5.74
C LEU A 69 2.80 0.63 5.35
N ARG A 70 3.11 0.78 4.06
CA ARG A 70 3.66 2.02 3.53
C ARG A 70 2.57 3.08 3.36
N ILE A 71 2.84 4.26 3.92
CA ILE A 71 2.25 5.53 3.52
C ILE A 71 3.27 6.34 2.72
N ALA A 72 2.84 7.06 1.69
CA ALA A 72 3.67 7.98 0.92
C ALA A 72 2.87 9.23 0.54
N ALA A 73 3.52 10.39 0.58
CA ALA A 73 2.88 11.66 0.25
C ALA A 73 3.73 12.55 -0.66
N TYR A 74 3.07 13.47 -1.38
CA TYR A 74 3.67 14.51 -2.21
C TYR A 74 2.90 15.82 -2.02
N GLY A 75 3.61 16.95 -1.93
CA GLY A 75 3.01 18.30 -1.82
C GLY A 75 3.17 18.93 -0.43
N PRO A 76 2.42 20.00 -0.14
CA PRO A 76 2.43 20.67 1.17
C PRO A 76 2.14 19.70 2.32
N HIS A 77 2.83 19.84 3.45
CA HIS A 77 2.71 18.96 4.63
C HIS A 77 3.07 17.47 4.42
N ALA A 78 3.55 17.06 3.23
CA ALA A 78 3.91 15.66 2.95
C ALA A 78 5.04 15.11 3.84
N GLY A 79 5.82 15.97 4.51
CA GLY A 79 6.82 15.55 5.49
C GLY A 79 6.22 14.85 6.72
N ASN A 80 4.95 15.07 7.02
CA ASN A 80 4.29 14.52 8.21
C ASN A 80 4.07 13.01 8.17
N VAL A 81 4.25 12.35 7.01
CA VAL A 81 4.15 10.88 6.90
C VAL A 81 5.51 10.17 6.94
N VAL A 82 6.60 10.91 7.19
CA VAL A 82 7.96 10.34 7.28
C VAL A 82 8.16 9.69 8.65
N GLY A 83 8.78 8.51 8.66
CA GLY A 83 9.05 7.75 9.87
C GLY A 83 7.95 6.75 10.19
N LEU A 84 7.77 6.46 11.48
CA LEU A 84 6.68 5.62 11.98
C LEU A 84 5.59 6.54 12.54
N THR A 85 4.39 6.46 11.96
CA THR A 85 3.20 7.20 12.38
C THR A 85 2.06 6.22 12.65
N ASP A 86 1.02 6.67 13.34
CA ASP A 86 -0.24 5.95 13.44
C ASP A 86 -1.20 6.34 12.30
N GLN A 87 -2.18 5.49 12.00
CA GLN A 87 -3.21 5.81 11.00
C GLN A 87 -4.00 7.07 11.37
N THR A 88 -4.19 7.34 12.67
CA THR A 88 -4.88 8.53 13.16
C THR A 88 -4.10 9.83 12.92
N ASP A 89 -2.77 9.77 12.81
CA ASP A 89 -1.95 10.95 12.47
C ASP A 89 -2.27 11.50 11.07
N LEU A 90 -2.78 10.65 10.16
CA LEU A 90 -3.21 11.08 8.83
C LEU A 90 -4.41 12.05 8.91
N PHE A 91 -5.33 11.85 9.86
CA PHE A 91 -6.44 12.78 10.09
C PHE A 91 -5.92 14.18 10.43
N TYR A 92 -4.99 14.28 11.39
CA TYR A 92 -4.42 15.56 11.81
C TYR A 92 -3.55 16.17 10.72
N THR A 93 -2.80 15.36 9.98
CA THR A 93 -2.04 15.83 8.81
C THR A 93 -2.94 16.49 7.77
N MET A 94 -4.10 15.90 7.46
CA MET A 94 -5.07 16.49 6.52
C MET A 94 -5.75 17.72 7.10
N LYS A 95 -6.16 17.67 8.37
CA LYS A 95 -6.79 18.80 9.08
C LYS A 95 -5.88 20.03 9.03
N ASP A 96 -4.60 19.86 9.35
CA ASP A 96 -3.62 20.93 9.39
C ASP A 96 -3.31 21.46 8.00
N ALA A 97 -3.13 20.58 7.01
CA ALA A 97 -2.86 20.98 5.62
C ALA A 97 -4.00 21.81 5.00
N LEU A 98 -5.24 21.56 5.42
CA LEU A 98 -6.43 22.28 4.96
C LEU A 98 -6.82 23.47 5.86
N GLY A 99 -6.14 23.68 6.99
CA GLY A 99 -6.44 24.75 7.94
C GLY A 99 -7.83 24.63 8.60
N LEU A 100 -8.32 23.42 8.82
CA LEU A 100 -9.66 23.16 9.39
C LEU A 100 -9.65 23.24 10.92
N LYS A 101 -10.75 23.76 11.51
CA LYS A 101 -10.91 23.91 12.97
C LYS A 101 -11.64 22.73 13.59
#